data_AF-A0A1Z9JAZ8-F1
#
_entry.id   AF-A0A1Z9JAZ8-F1
#
_cell.length_a   1.000
_cell.length_b   1.000
_cell.length_c   1.000
_cell.angle_alpha   90.00
_cell.angle_beta   90.00
_cell.angle_gamma   90.00
#
_symmetry.space_group_name_H-M   'P 1'
#
loop_
_entity.id
_entity.type
_entity.pdbx_description
1 polymer ?
#
loop_
_entity_poly.entity_id
_entity_poly.type
_entity_poly.pdbx_seq_one_letter_code
_entity_poly.pdbx_strand_id
1 'polypeptide(L)'
;MFAAISQSDAKPQRSSIADPVIQVNGRAEVGFEKGDNGTCLDHLYHHDPLRVVFPAPALEDIPQATVITTSGGLTGGDRIAVAATVSERARAMVAAQAAEKI
;
A
#
# COMPACT_ATOMS: atom_id res chain seq x y z
N MET A 1 35.59 19.43 -2.94
CA MET A 1 34.30 19.66 -3.64
C MET A 1 33.94 18.34 -4.30
N PHE A 2 33.01 17.57 -3.74
CA PHE A 2 32.59 16.29 -4.32
C PHE A 2 31.29 16.53 -5.10
N ALA A 3 31.29 16.19 -6.39
CA ALA A 3 30.09 16.27 -7.21
C ALA A 3 29.14 15.14 -6.81
N ALA A 4 27.88 15.48 -6.52
CA ALA A 4 26.82 14.50 -6.38
C ALA A 4 26.47 13.97 -7.77
N ILE A 5 26.98 12.79 -8.12
CA ILE A 5 26.55 12.06 -9.32
C ILE A 5 25.20 11.41 -9.03
N SER A 6 24.16 11.87 -9.74
CA SER A 6 22.83 11.27 -9.70
C SER A 6 22.89 9.90 -10.36
N GLN A 7 22.39 8.86 -9.68
CA GLN A 7 22.27 7.52 -10.27
C GLN A 7 21.31 7.50 -11.48
N SER A 8 20.55 8.57 -11.71
CA SER A 8 19.69 8.72 -12.88
C SER A 8 20.46 9.01 -14.17
N ASP A 9 21.72 9.46 -14.08
CA ASP A 9 22.59 9.69 -15.26
C ASP A 9 23.21 8.39 -15.80
N ALA A 10 23.02 7.27 -15.12
CA ALA A 10 23.45 5.97 -15.62
C ALA A 10 22.59 5.56 -16.83
N LYS A 11 23.24 5.28 -17.96
CA LYS A 11 22.58 4.80 -19.18
C LYS A 11 21.82 3.49 -18.83
N PRO A 12 20.51 3.38 -19.11
CA PRO A 12 19.75 2.21 -18.68
C PRO A 12 20.33 0.96 -19.33
N GLN A 13 20.80 0.04 -18.49
CA GLN A 13 21.26 -1.27 -18.94
C GLN A 13 20.01 -2.05 -19.34
N ARG A 14 19.90 -2.39 -20.63
CA ARG A 14 18.76 -3.18 -21.11
C ARG A 14 18.84 -4.56 -20.45
N SER A 15 17.76 -4.95 -19.78
CA SER A 15 17.63 -6.31 -19.27
C SER A 15 17.73 -7.31 -20.42
N SER A 16 18.41 -8.43 -20.15
CA SER A 16 18.50 -9.54 -21.10
C SER A 16 17.25 -10.42 -20.99
N ILE A 17 16.94 -11.19 -22.03
CA ILE A 17 15.84 -12.18 -22.01
C ILE A 17 16.09 -13.26 -20.93
N ALA A 18 17.33 -13.44 -20.51
CA ALA A 18 17.72 -14.40 -19.48
C ALA A 18 17.63 -13.84 -18.05
N ASP A 19 17.36 -12.54 -17.88
CA ASP A 19 17.22 -11.95 -16.55
C ASP A 19 15.90 -12.42 -15.93
N PRO A 20 15.89 -12.88 -14.66
CA PRO A 20 14.67 -13.32 -14.02
C PRO A 20 13.68 -12.16 -13.91
N VAL A 21 12.48 -12.35 -14.46
CA VAL A 21 11.37 -11.41 -14.30
C VAL A 21 10.86 -11.49 -12.87
N ILE A 22 11.13 -10.47 -12.08
CA ILE A 22 10.53 -10.33 -10.75
C ILE A 22 9.10 -9.83 -10.95
N GLN A 23 8.14 -10.66 -10.57
CA GLN A 23 6.72 -10.29 -10.58
C GLN A 23 6.23 -10.09 -9.15
N VAL A 24 5.52 -9.00 -8.94
CA VAL A 24 4.87 -8.70 -7.68
C VAL A 24 3.52 -9.41 -7.61
N ASN A 25 3.25 -10.01 -6.45
CA ASN A 25 1.91 -10.40 -6.03
C ASN A 25 1.63 -9.80 -4.64
N GLY A 26 1.24 -8.53 -4.62
CA GLY A 26 0.98 -7.77 -3.41
C GLY A 26 -0.43 -8.00 -2.89
N ARG A 27 -0.59 -7.94 -1.57
CA ARG A 27 -1.92 -8.08 -0.94
C ARG A 27 -2.06 -7.14 0.25
N ALA A 28 -3.22 -6.53 0.40
CA ALA A 28 -3.61 -5.80 1.61
C ALA A 28 -5.04 -6.19 1.99
N GLU A 29 -5.23 -6.47 3.26
CA GLU A 29 -6.53 -6.74 3.86
C GLU A 29 -6.64 -5.92 5.13
N VAL A 30 -7.76 -5.24 5.29
CA VAL A 30 -8.07 -4.48 6.50
C VAL A 30 -9.52 -4.72 6.90
N GLY A 31 -9.74 -5.07 8.16
CA GLY A 31 -11.05 -5.31 8.74
C GLY A 31 -11.30 -4.43 9.94
N PHE A 32 -12.51 -3.91 10.05
CA PHE A 32 -12.94 -3.07 11.16
C PHE A 32 -14.20 -3.62 11.81
N GLU A 33 -14.27 -3.57 13.13
CA GLU A 33 -15.44 -3.99 13.91
C GLU A 33 -15.83 -2.97 14.98
N LYS A 34 -17.00 -3.16 15.60
CA LYS A 34 -17.45 -2.35 16.73
C LYS A 34 -16.78 -2.85 18.01
N GLY A 35 -15.85 -2.09 18.56
CA GLY A 35 -15.30 -2.28 19.91
C GLY A 35 -16.03 -1.44 20.97
N ASP A 36 -15.52 -1.39 22.19
CA ASP A 36 -16.18 -0.69 23.31
C ASP A 36 -16.29 0.82 23.06
N ASN A 37 -15.20 1.44 22.60
CA ASN A 37 -15.09 2.91 22.45
C ASN A 37 -15.32 3.41 21.02
N GLY A 38 -15.91 2.60 20.15
CA GLY A 38 -16.13 2.97 18.75
C GLY A 38 -15.74 1.86 17.80
N THR A 39 -15.33 2.21 16.59
CA THR A 39 -14.78 1.23 15.64
C THR A 39 -13.31 0.96 15.95
N CYS A 40 -12.89 -0.29 15.89
CA CYS A 40 -11.50 -0.72 16.06
C CYS A 40 -11.05 -1.63 14.91
N LEU A 41 -9.73 -1.80 14.80
CA LEU A 41 -9.11 -2.74 13.86
C LEU A 41 -9.35 -4.18 14.33
N ASP A 42 -9.90 -5.01 13.45
CA ASP A 42 -10.18 -6.44 13.67
C ASP A 42 -9.20 -7.33 12.89
N HIS A 43 -8.92 -6.97 11.63
CA HIS A 43 -8.04 -7.72 10.75
C HIS A 43 -7.04 -6.80 10.06
N LEU A 44 -5.79 -7.25 9.98
CA LEU A 44 -4.76 -6.59 9.20
C LEU A 44 -3.80 -7.63 8.63
N TYR A 45 -3.77 -7.71 7.31
CA TYR A 45 -2.76 -8.46 6.59
C TYR A 45 -2.22 -7.60 5.46
N HIS A 46 -0.89 -7.60 5.29
CA HIS A 46 -0.30 -7.04 4.09
C HIS A 46 0.92 -7.83 3.64
N HIS A 47 1.17 -7.77 2.34
CA HIS A 47 2.31 -8.36 1.66
C HIS A 47 2.83 -7.34 0.64
N ASP A 48 4.15 -7.19 0.60
CA ASP A 48 4.81 -6.18 -0.22
C ASP A 48 4.37 -6.30 -1.70
N PRO A 49 4.26 -5.16 -2.40
CA PRO A 49 4.62 -3.80 -1.99
C PRO A 49 3.49 -3.07 -1.25
N LEU A 50 2.36 -3.71 -0.95
CA LEU A 50 1.25 -3.04 -0.30
C LEU A 50 1.50 -2.86 1.22
N ARG A 51 1.15 -1.69 1.73
CA ARG A 51 1.06 -1.40 3.17
C ARG A 51 -0.25 -0.70 3.49
N VAL A 52 -0.69 -0.87 4.73
CA VAL A 52 -1.83 -0.13 5.30
C VAL A 52 -1.30 0.70 6.44
N VAL A 53 -1.53 2.01 6.38
CA VAL A 53 -1.16 2.96 7.43
C VAL A 53 -2.42 3.60 8.01
N PHE A 54 -2.39 3.89 9.31
CA PHE A 54 -3.55 4.39 10.04
C PHE A 54 -3.25 5.81 10.53
N PRO A 55 -3.78 6.86 9.86
CA PRO A 55 -3.74 8.22 10.39
C PRO A 55 -4.35 8.29 11.79
N ALA A 56 -3.78 9.13 12.64
CA ALA A 56 -4.37 9.40 13.95
C ALA A 56 -5.69 10.19 13.74
N PRO A 57 -6.84 9.66 14.18
CA PRO A 57 -8.11 10.34 14.04
C PRO A 57 -8.16 11.59 14.94
N ALA A 58 -8.87 12.63 14.51
CA ALA A 58 -9.25 13.71 15.42
C ALA A 58 -10.32 13.21 16.41
N LEU A 59 -10.65 14.05 17.40
CA LEU A 59 -11.72 13.72 18.33
C LEU A 59 -13.03 13.51 17.55
N GLU A 60 -13.73 12.40 17.84
CA GLU A 60 -15.00 11.99 17.20
C GLU A 60 -14.90 11.54 15.72
N ASP A 61 -13.71 11.51 15.13
CA ASP A 61 -13.52 10.95 13.78
C ASP A 61 -13.69 9.42 13.76
N ILE A 62 -14.11 8.91 12.61
CA ILE A 62 -14.05 7.48 12.33
C ILE A 62 -12.61 7.05 12.02
N PRO A 63 -12.20 5.81 12.36
CA PRO A 63 -10.90 5.28 11.97
C PRO A 63 -10.65 5.38 10.47
N GLN A 64 -9.41 5.74 10.11
CA GLN A 64 -8.95 5.82 8.73
C GLN A 64 -7.89 4.75 8.46
N ALA A 65 -7.94 4.16 7.27
CA ALA A 65 -6.87 3.32 6.74
C ALA A 65 -6.48 3.80 5.33
N THR A 66 -5.19 4.04 5.13
CA THR A 66 -4.64 4.39 3.82
C THR A 66 -3.82 3.22 3.29
N VAL A 67 -4.20 2.73 2.12
CA VAL A 67 -3.44 1.71 1.38
C VAL A 67 -2.43 2.40 0.47
N ILE A 68 -1.16 2.03 0.59
CA ILE A 68 -0.05 2.58 -0.17
C ILE A 68 0.76 1.46 -0.83
N THR A 69 1.42 1.74 -1.96
CA THR A 69 2.54 0.91 -2.43
C THR A 69 3.86 1.49 -1.93
N THR A 70 4.81 0.63 -1.61
CA THR A 70 6.20 1.00 -1.27
C THR A 70 7.15 0.84 -2.45
N SER A 71 6.66 0.40 -3.61
CA SER A 71 7.42 0.33 -4.85
C SER A 71 7.51 1.70 -5.53
N GLY A 72 8.34 1.79 -6.57
CA GLY A 72 8.40 2.97 -7.45
C GLY A 72 7.36 2.97 -8.56
N GLY A 73 6.36 2.08 -8.49
CA GLY A 73 5.40 1.76 -9.55
C GLY A 73 5.15 0.26 -9.67
N LEU A 74 4.12 -0.11 -10.45
CA LEU A 74 3.86 -1.47 -10.93
C LEU A 74 4.29 -1.59 -12.38
N THR A 75 4.75 -2.78 -12.79
CA THR A 75 5.18 -3.07 -14.16
C THR A 75 4.41 -4.26 -14.74
N GLY A 76 4.69 -4.59 -16.01
CA GLY A 76 3.99 -5.66 -16.73
C GLY A 76 4.07 -7.01 -16.02
N GLY A 77 2.91 -7.55 -15.64
CA GLY A 77 2.78 -8.84 -14.95
C GLY A 77 2.57 -8.74 -13.44
N ASP A 78 2.78 -7.57 -12.85
CA ASP A 78 2.52 -7.33 -11.44
C ASP A 78 1.02 -7.41 -11.13
N ARG A 79 0.70 -7.96 -9.95
CA ARG A 79 -0.67 -8.06 -9.43
C ARG A 79 -0.70 -7.53 -8.02
N ILE A 80 -1.74 -6.76 -7.71
CA ILE A 80 -2.05 -6.33 -6.35
C ILE A 80 -3.52 -6.61 -6.05
N ALA A 81 -3.81 -7.00 -4.81
CA ALA A 81 -5.17 -7.23 -4.33
C ALA A 81 -5.40 -6.46 -3.02
N VAL A 82 -6.52 -5.75 -2.94
CA VAL A 82 -6.93 -5.00 -1.74
C VAL A 82 -8.33 -5.47 -1.33
N ALA A 83 -8.48 -5.86 -0.06
CA ALA A 83 -9.76 -6.17 0.54
C ALA A 83 -10.00 -5.31 1.78
N ALA A 84 -11.19 -4.75 1.91
CA ALA A 84 -11.61 -3.98 3.07
C ALA A 84 -12.95 -4.50 3.58
N THR A 85 -13.05 -4.78 4.87
CA THR A 85 -14.29 -5.22 5.53
C THR A 85 -14.63 -4.27 6.68
N VAL A 86 -15.92 -3.97 6.83
CA VAL A 86 -16.45 -3.18 7.95
C VAL A 86 -17.67 -3.91 8.46
N SER A 87 -17.59 -4.42 9.68
CA SER A 87 -18.64 -5.23 10.31
C SER A 87 -19.85 -4.37 10.72
N GLU A 88 -20.95 -5.04 11.10
CA GLU A 88 -22.17 -4.36 11.52
C GLU A 88 -21.88 -3.36 12.66
N ARG A 89 -22.48 -2.16 12.57
CA ARG A 89 -22.30 -1.05 13.53
C ARG A 89 -20.89 -0.44 13.60
N ALA A 90 -19.96 -0.89 12.77
CA ALA A 90 -18.67 -0.23 12.58
C ALA A 90 -18.73 0.83 11.46
N ARG A 91 -17.80 1.78 11.50
CA ARG A 91 -17.59 2.81 10.48
C ARG A 91 -16.09 3.05 10.33
N ALA A 92 -15.59 3.01 9.10
CA ALA A 92 -14.21 3.33 8.79
C ALA A 92 -14.12 3.99 7.42
N MET A 93 -13.09 4.81 7.21
CA MET A 93 -12.74 5.34 5.90
C MET A 93 -11.49 4.64 5.39
N VAL A 94 -11.62 3.96 4.25
CA VAL A 94 -10.48 3.33 3.57
C VAL A 94 -10.20 4.13 2.29
N ALA A 95 -8.97 4.62 2.18
CA ALA A 95 -8.49 5.35 1.02
C ALA A 95 -7.25 4.66 0.45
N ALA A 96 -7.01 4.80 -0.84
CA ALA A 96 -5.71 4.50 -1.43
C ALA A 96 -4.88 5.78 -1.54
N GLN A 97 -3.58 5.63 -1.79
CA GLN A 97 -2.77 6.75 -2.27
C GLN A 97 -3.36 7.37 -3.55
N ALA A 98 -3.08 8.64 -3.79
CA ALA A 98 -3.73 9.42 -4.84
C ALA A 98 -3.50 8.84 -6.26
N ALA A 99 -2.35 8.21 -6.50
CA ALA A 99 -2.02 7.58 -7.76
C ALA A 99 -1.06 6.41 -7.56
N GLU A 100 -1.14 5.43 -8.47
CA GLU A 100 -0.12 4.41 -8.66
C GLU A 100 0.58 4.67 -9.99
N LYS A 101 1.91 4.56 -10.01
CA LYS A 101 2.67 4.64 -11.26
C LYS A 101 2.63 3.28 -11.95
N ILE A 102 2.28 3.26 -13.23
CA ILE A 102 2.37 2.09 -14.11
C ILE A 102 3.50 2.31 -15.11
#